data_AF-A0A349B2B4-F1
#
_entry.id   AF-A0A349B2B4-F1
#
_cell.length_a   1.000
_cell.length_b   1.000
_cell.length_c   1.000
_cell.angle_alpha   90.00
_cell.angle_beta   90.00
_cell.angle_gamma   90.00
#
_symmetry.space_group_name_H-M   'P 1'
#
loop_
_entity.id
_entity.type
_entity.pdbx_description
1 polymer ?
#
loop_
_entity_poly.entity_id
_entity_poly.type
_entity_poly.pdbx_seq_one_letter_code
_entity_poly.pdbx_strand_id
1 'polypeptide(L)' 'MLEDGTYDALVFDAEEAEGGGVAVELTILAGQHKGAVVSVVSPDWSGDALDLLGIPATLVVTDGRPQVTFEP' A
#
# COMPACT_ATOMS: atom_id res chain seq x y z
N MET A 1 0.89 -7.17 11.69
CA MET A 1 -0.26 -7.63 10.90
C MET A 1 -1.41 -6.72 11.25
N LEU A 2 -1.99 -6.04 10.25
CA LEU A 2 -3.23 -5.29 10.43
C LEU A 2 -4.39 -6.28 10.63
N GLU A 3 -5.39 -5.86 11.38
CA GLU A 3 -6.66 -6.58 11.48
C GLU A 3 -7.44 -6.45 10.17
N ASP A 4 -8.49 -7.24 10.00
CA ASP A 4 -9.38 -7.07 8.85
C ASP A 4 -10.11 -5.72 8.95
N GLY A 5 -10.16 -5.00 7.84
CA GLY A 5 -10.69 -3.64 7.82
C GLY A 5 -10.28 -2.83 6.60
N THR A 6 -10.62 -1.55 6.64
CA THR A 6 -10.29 -0.56 5.61
C THR A 6 -9.49 0.56 6.24
N TYR A 7 -8.40 0.95 5.58
CA TYR A 7 -7.44 1.90 6.10
C TYR A 7 -7.10 2.95 5.04
N ASP A 8 -7.18 4.22 5.44
CA ASP A 8 -6.62 5.33 4.67
C ASP A 8 -5.10 5.30 4.82
N ALA A 9 -4.39 5.32 3.70
CA ALA A 9 -2.94 5.21 3.65
C ALA A 9 -2.31 6.20 2.66
N LEU A 10 -1.00 6.35 2.77
CA LEU A 10 -0.16 7.10 1.83
C LEU A 10 1.03 6.23 1.45
N VAL A 11 1.39 6.20 0.18
CA VAL A 11 2.64 5.59 -0.27
C VAL A 11 3.83 6.43 0.20
N PHE A 12 4.62 5.85 1.10
CA PHE A 12 5.83 6.45 1.65
C PHE A 12 7.08 6.04 0.87
N ASP A 13 7.11 4.79 0.40
CA ASP A 13 8.18 4.25 -0.42
C ASP A 13 7.62 3.35 -1.52
N ALA A 14 8.34 3.25 -2.64
CA ALA A 14 7.95 2.45 -3.79
C ALA A 14 9.19 2.00 -4.58
N GLU A 15 9.27 0.69 -4.83
CA GLU A 15 10.34 0.06 -5.59
C GLU A 15 9.82 -1.03 -6.52
N GLU A 16 10.54 -1.33 -7.59
CA GLU A 16 10.22 -2.47 -8.45
C GLU A 16 10.34 -3.78 -7.66
N ALA A 17 9.31 -4.62 -7.73
CA ALA A 17 9.32 -5.90 -7.02
C ALA A 17 10.14 -6.96 -7.78
N GLU A 18 10.80 -7.86 -7.04
CA GLU A 18 11.46 -9.02 -7.61
C GLU A 18 10.44 -9.91 -8.37
N GLY A 19 10.59 -10.01 -9.69
CA GLY A 19 9.67 -10.75 -10.56
C GLY A 19 8.61 -9.90 -11.28
N GLY A 20 8.67 -8.58 -11.12
CA GLY A 20 7.77 -7.62 -11.78
C GLY A 20 6.67 -7.08 -10.85
N GLY A 21 6.05 -5.98 -11.25
CA GLY A 21 5.13 -5.21 -10.41
C GLY A 21 5.86 -4.21 -9.52
N VAL A 22 5.21 -3.79 -8.44
CA VAL A 22 5.73 -2.79 -7.48
C VAL A 22 5.56 -3.27 -6.04
N ALA A 23 6.58 -3.05 -5.22
CA ALA A 23 6.50 -3.13 -3.77
C ALA A 23 6.36 -1.72 -3.21
N VAL A 24 5.36 -1.51 -2.35
CA VAL A 24 5.11 -0.20 -1.72
C VAL A 24 5.10 -0.31 -0.21
N GLU A 25 5.60 0.73 0.44
CA GLU A 25 5.40 0.95 1.87
C GLU A 25 4.28 1.96 2.09
N LEU A 26 3.24 1.53 2.79
CA LEU A 26 2.05 2.33 3.07
C LEU A 26 2.07 2.79 4.52
N THR A 27 1.96 4.09 4.75
CA THR A 27 1.74 4.66 6.09
C THR A 27 0.25 4.85 6.35
N ILE A 28 -0.28 4.27 7.43
CA ILE A 28 -1.69 4.42 7.82
C ILE A 28 -1.95 5.80 8.42
N LEU A 29 -2.97 6.50 7.93
CA LEU A 29 -3.21 7.92 8.22
C LEU A 29 -4.15 8.17 9.42
N ALA A 30 -5.00 7.21 9.74
CA ALA A 30 -6.06 7.36 10.74
C ALA A 30 -6.35 6.05 11.51
N GLY A 31 -7.20 6.17 12.55
CA GLY A 31 -7.65 5.03 13.35
C GLY A 31 -6.59 4.50 14.33
N GLN A 32 -6.85 3.31 14.87
CA GLN A 32 -6.01 2.69 15.91
C GLN A 32 -4.58 2.38 15.44
N HIS A 33 -4.40 2.20 14.13
CA HIS A 33 -3.10 1.87 13.53
C HIS A 33 -2.39 3.07 12.91
N LYS A 34 -2.82 4.31 13.20
CA LYS A 34 -2.19 5.51 12.66
C LYS A 34 -0.67 5.51 12.88
N GLY A 35 0.08 5.78 11.81
CA GLY A 35 1.54 5.78 11.80
C GLY A 35 2.18 4.41 11.63
N ALA A 36 1.41 3.33 11.56
CA ALA A 36 1.92 2.02 11.17
C ALA A 36 2.36 2.03 9.70
N VAL A 37 3.43 1.29 9.40
CA VAL A 37 3.94 1.06 8.04
C VAL A 37 3.65 -0.38 7.63
N VAL A 38 3.14 -0.56 6.41
CA VAL A 38 2.75 -1.85 5.85
C VAL A 38 3.33 -2.00 4.45
N SER A 39 4.07 -3.08 4.23
CA SER A 39 4.59 -3.43 2.91
C SER A 39 3.57 -4.24 2.13
N VAL A 40 3.28 -3.84 0.89
CA VAL A 40 2.36 -4.54 -0.02
C VAL A 40 3.03 -4.70 -1.38
N VAL A 41 2.92 -5.88 -1.98
CA VAL A 41 3.35 -6.14 -3.36
C VAL A 41 2.14 -6.14 -4.26
N SER A 42 2.15 -5.29 -5.29
CA SER A 42 1.16 -5.24 -6.35
C SER A 42 1.80 -5.79 -7.64
N PRO A 43 1.53 -7.07 -7.99
CA PRO A 43 2.19 -7.73 -9.11
C PRO A 43 1.75 -7.21 -10.49
N ASP A 44 0.56 -6.60 -10.56
CA ASP A 44 -0.06 -6.15 -11.82
C ASP A 44 0.25 -4.68 -12.17
N TRP A 45 1.11 -4.01 -11.39
CA TRP A 45 1.53 -2.64 -11.70
C TRP A 45 2.50 -2.59 -12.88
N SER A 46 2.25 -1.68 -13.82
CA SER A 46 3.07 -1.52 -15.03
C SER A 46 3.60 -0.09 -15.24
N GLY A 47 3.41 0.81 -14.28
CA GLY A 47 3.91 2.20 -14.32
C GLY A 47 5.29 2.34 -13.66
N ASP A 48 5.85 3.55 -13.65
CA ASP A 48 7.03 3.85 -12.84
C ASP A 48 6.67 3.74 -11.35
N ALA A 49 7.54 3.12 -10.55
CA ALA A 49 7.34 3.02 -9.11
C ALA A 49 7.37 4.41 -8.44
N LEU A 50 8.21 5.32 -8.94
CA LEU A 50 8.35 6.66 -8.36
C LEU A 50 7.10 7.52 -8.54
N ASP A 51 6.27 7.23 -9.55
CA ASP A 51 4.99 7.91 -9.76
C ASP A 51 3.98 7.63 -8.61
N LEU A 52 4.19 6.57 -7.83
CA LEU A 52 3.36 6.24 -6.68
C LEU A 52 3.75 7.00 -5.41
N LEU A 53 4.93 7.61 -5.33
CA LEU A 53 5.38 8.27 -4.10
C LEU A 53 4.44 9.43 -3.72
N GLY A 54 3.95 9.39 -2.47
CA GLY A 54 3.01 10.39 -1.96
C GLY A 54 1.59 10.25 -2.52
N ILE A 55 1.28 9.21 -3.29
CA ILE A 55 -0.08 8.93 -3.74
C ILE A 55 -0.92 8.42 -2.55
N PRO A 56 -2.09 9.01 -2.27
CA PRO A 56 -3.05 8.44 -1.34
C PRO A 56 -3.50 7.05 -1.79
N ALA A 57 -3.78 6.18 -0.84
CA ALA A 57 -4.23 4.84 -1.14
C ALA A 57 -5.24 4.36 -0.10
N THR A 58 -6.17 3.53 -0.55
CA THR A 58 -7.02 2.73 0.33
C THR A 58 -6.43 1.33 0.43
N LEU A 59 -6.16 0.87 1.66
CA LEU A 59 -5.78 -0.51 1.96
C LEU A 59 -6.96 -1.25 2.57
N VAL A 60 -7.38 -2.35 1.95
CA VAL A 60 -8.38 -3.28 2.48
C VAL A 60 -7.69 -4.57 2.89
N VAL A 61 -7.94 -5.02 4.12
CA VAL A 61 -7.48 -6.32 4.61
C VAL A 61 -8.71 -7.20 4.82
N THR A 62 -8.74 -8.37 4.16
CA THR A 62 -9.81 -9.36 4.30
C THR A 62 -9.21 -10.74 4.44
N ASP A 63 -9.59 -11.47 5.49
CA ASP A 63 -8.99 -12.75 5.86
C ASP A 63 -7.45 -12.66 5.98
N GLY A 64 -6.95 -11.53 6.51
CA GLY A 64 -5.53 -11.24 6.64
C GLY A 64 -4.79 -10.97 5.31
N ARG A 65 -5.50 -10.80 4.19
CA ARG A 65 -4.91 -10.54 2.87
C ARG A 65 -5.07 -9.05 2.49
N PRO A 66 -3.96 -8.32 2.27
CA PRO A 66 -4.01 -6.92 1.88
C PRO A 66 -4.31 -6.75 0.39
N GLN A 67 -5.15 -5.79 0.06
CA GLN A 67 -5.39 -5.28 -1.28
C GLN A 67 -5.30 -3.75 -1.24
N VAL A 68 -4.47 -3.18 -2.11
CA VAL A 68 -4.27 -1.73 -2.20
C VAL A 68 -4.94 -1.18 -3.45
N THR A 69 -5.58 -0.02 -3.32
CA THR A 69 -6.04 0.81 -4.43
C THR A 69 -5.37 2.17 -4.33
N PHE A 70 -4.68 2.59 -5.39
CA PHE A 70 -4.03 3.90 -5.47
C PHE A 70 -5.01 4.96 -5.98
N GLU A 71 -4.96 6.16 -5.43
CA GLU A 71 -5.90 7.26 -5.70
C GLU A 71 -5.16 8.48 -6.28
N PRO A 72 -4.96 8.53 -7.61
CA PRO A 72 -4.27 9.62 -8.30
C PRO A 72 -5.10 10.91 -8.42
#